data_AF-A0A9D4LF66-F1
#
_entry.id   AF-A0A9D4LF66-F1
#
_cell.length_a   1.000
_cell.length_b   1.000
_cell.length_c   1.000
_cell.angle_alpha   90.00
_cell.angle_beta   90.00
_cell.angle_gamma   90.00
#
_symmetry.space_group_name_H-M   'P 1'
#
loop_
_entity.id
_entity.type
_entity.pdbx_description
1 polymer ?
#
loop_
_entity_poly.entity_id
_entity_poly.type
_entity_poly.pdbx_seq_one_letter_code
_entity_poly.pdbx_strand_id
1 'polypeptide(L)'
;MVDQWESRWEYLQLILEVYQFARDAAVAEAWLMAQEPYLMNTELGDTLDAVENLLKKHEAFEKSAATQEERFAALEKLTTVSTYRR
;
A
#
# COMPACT_ATOMS: atom_id res chain seq x y z
N MET A 1 22.87 18.99 -28.44
CA MET A 1 21.81 18.13 -29.01
C MET A 1 21.57 16.91 -28.11
N VAL A 2 22.63 16.22 -27.69
CA VAL A 2 22.55 15.12 -26.69
C VAL A 2 22.04 15.61 -25.33
N ASP A 3 22.52 16.76 -24.86
CA ASP A 3 22.16 17.38 -23.57
C ASP A 3 20.65 17.66 -23.37
N GLN A 4 19.96 18.09 -24.43
CA GLN A 4 18.50 18.30 -24.39
C GLN A 4 17.71 16.98 -24.34
N TRP A 5 18.27 15.92 -24.93
CA TRP A 5 17.67 14.59 -24.89
C TRP A 5 17.85 13.96 -23.51
N GLU A 6 19.04 14.08 -22.92
CA GLU A 6 19.33 13.59 -21.56
C GLU A 6 18.44 14.29 -20.52
N SER A 7 18.35 15.63 -20.57
CA SER A 7 17.48 16.39 -19.67
C SER A 7 16.02 15.97 -19.75
N ARG A 8 15.53 15.71 -20.97
CA ARG A 8 14.14 15.26 -21.19
C ARG A 8 13.94 13.81 -20.72
N TRP A 9 14.93 12.96 -20.92
CA TRP A 9 14.89 11.57 -20.48
C TRP A 9 14.80 11.48 -18.95
N GLU A 10 15.66 12.21 -18.23
CA GLU A 10 15.62 12.30 -16.77
C GLU A 10 14.26 12.80 -16.25
N TYR A 11 13.72 13.85 -16.88
CA TYR A 11 12.40 14.39 -16.51
C TYR A 11 11.27 13.36 -16.70
N LEU A 12 11.31 12.60 -17.80
CA LEU A 12 10.31 11.55 -18.06
C LEU A 12 10.43 10.39 -17.06
N GLN A 13 11.65 10.01 -16.67
CA GLN A 13 11.86 9.01 -15.62
C GLN A 13 11.31 9.49 -14.28
N LEU A 14 11.58 10.74 -13.91
CA LEU A 14 11.04 11.35 -12.70
C LEU A 14 9.51 11.34 -12.67
N ILE A 15 8.88 11.75 -13.77
CA ILE A 15 7.41 11.73 -13.90
C ILE A 15 6.88 10.30 -13.78
N LEU A 16 7.53 9.34 -14.44
CA LEU A 16 7.10 7.94 -14.39
C LEU A 16 7.11 7.41 -12.95
N GLU A 17 8.16 7.70 -12.19
CA GLU A 17 8.24 7.32 -10.76
C GLU A 17 7.09 7.93 -9.96
N VAL A 18 6.75 9.20 -10.19
CA VAL A 18 5.64 9.87 -9.51
C VAL A 18 4.29 9.20 -9.81
N TYR A 19 4.03 8.87 -11.08
CA TYR A 19 2.77 8.20 -11.45
C TYR A 19 2.69 6.77 -10.92
N GLN A 20 3.81 6.03 -10.92
CA GLN A 20 3.88 4.69 -10.33
C GLN A 20 3.59 4.75 -8.82
N PHE A 21 4.24 5.67 -8.11
CA PHE A 21 4.00 5.90 -6.69
C PHE A 21 2.53 6.26 -6.41
N ALA A 22 1.97 7.23 -7.16
CA ALA A 22 0.59 7.66 -6.96
C ALA A 22 -0.42 6.52 -7.15
N ARG A 23 -0.21 5.68 -8.17
CA ARG A 23 -1.03 4.49 -8.41
C ARG A 23 -0.90 3.50 -7.25
N ASP A 24 0.32 3.21 -6.83
CA ASP A 24 0.56 2.20 -5.80
C ASP A 24 0.02 2.66 -4.43
N ALA A 25 0.10 3.97 -4.14
CA ALA A 25 -0.52 4.59 -2.97
C ALA A 25 -2.06 4.50 -3.00
N ALA A 26 -2.68 4.78 -4.16
CA ALA A 26 -4.13 4.66 -4.31
C ALA A 26 -4.62 3.21 -4.12
N VAL A 27 -3.85 2.23 -4.59
CA VAL A 27 -4.15 0.80 -4.36
C VAL A 27 -4.05 0.45 -2.88
N ALA A 28 -3.03 0.95 -2.19
CA ALA A 28 -2.85 0.73 -0.76
C ALA A 28 -3.98 1.38 0.06
N GLU A 29 -4.37 2.61 -0.27
CA GLU A 29 -5.50 3.31 0.35
C GLU A 29 -6.81 2.56 0.17
N ALA A 30 -7.12 2.12 -1.05
CA ALA A 30 -8.32 1.34 -1.33
C ALA A 30 -8.35 0.02 -0.54
N TRP A 31 -7.19 -0.62 -0.38
CA TRP A 31 -7.10 -1.83 0.44
C TRP A 31 -7.39 -1.56 1.92
N LEU A 32 -6.84 -0.46 2.49
CA LEU A 32 -7.10 -0.06 3.88
C LEU A 32 -8.58 0.23 4.12
N MET A 33 -9.22 1.00 3.24
CA MET A 33 -10.65 1.30 3.32
C MET A 33 -11.50 0.03 3.27
N ALA A 34 -11.10 -0.97 2.49
CA ALA A 34 -11.80 -2.24 2.42
C ALA A 34 -11.71 -3.06 3.73
N GLN A 35 -10.69 -2.83 4.56
CA GLN A 35 -10.55 -3.51 5.87
C GLN A 35 -11.33 -2.83 6.99
N GLU A 36 -11.70 -1.56 6.85
CA GLU A 36 -12.35 -0.76 7.88
C GLU A 36 -13.63 -1.41 8.46
N PRO A 37 -14.57 -1.96 7.66
CA PRO A 37 -15.76 -2.60 8.21
C PRO A 37 -15.47 -3.82 9.09
N TYR A 38 -14.42 -4.57 8.75
CA TYR A 38 -13.99 -5.72 9.53
C TYR A 38 -13.35 -5.29 10.85
N LEU A 39 -12.47 -4.27 10.82
CA LEU A 39 -11.79 -3.76 12.01
C LEU A 39 -12.72 -3.01 12.96
N MET A 40 -13.79 -2.40 12.45
CA MET A 40 -14.82 -1.72 13.25
C MET A 40 -15.83 -2.70 13.86
N ASN A 41 -15.80 -3.99 13.47
CA ASN A 41 -16.69 -4.98 14.05
C ASN A 41 -16.25 -5.33 15.49
N THR A 42 -17.12 -5.05 16.46
CA THR A 42 -16.90 -5.33 17.89
C THR A 42 -17.57 -6.63 18.36
N GLU A 43 -18.14 -7.43 17.47
CA GLU A 43 -18.75 -8.72 17.80
C GLU A 43 -17.66 -9.75 18.16
N LEU A 44 -17.73 -10.29 19.38
CA LEU A 44 -16.75 -11.25 19.90
C LEU A 44 -17.24 -12.71 19.86
N GLY A 45 -18.48 -12.95 19.42
CA GLY A 45 -19.11 -14.27 19.44
C GLY A 45 -19.63 -14.64 20.83
N ASP A 46 -20.77 -15.33 20.86
CA ASP A 46 -21.47 -15.75 22.08
C ASP A 46 -21.34 -17.26 22.36
N THR A 47 -20.72 -17.99 21.44
CA THR A 47 -20.50 -19.44 21.50
C THR A 47 -19.06 -19.79 21.15
N LEU A 48 -18.59 -20.96 21.59
CA LEU A 48 -17.26 -21.47 21.24
C LEU A 48 -17.05 -21.51 19.71
N ASP A 49 -18.04 -22.04 18.98
CA ASP A 49 -17.99 -22.12 17.51
C ASP A 49 -17.93 -20.73 16.85
N ALA A 50 -18.67 -19.75 17.38
CA ALA A 50 -18.62 -18.37 16.88
C ALA A 50 -17.24 -17.75 17.10
N VAL A 51 -16.65 -17.93 18.29
CA VAL A 51 -15.31 -17.45 18.64
C VAL A 51 -14.25 -18.10 17.75
N GLU A 52 -14.30 -19.42 17.54
CA GLU A 52 -13.36 -20.13 16.66
C GLU A 52 -13.42 -19.62 15.22
N ASN A 53 -14.63 -19.33 14.73
CA ASN A 53 -14.82 -18.76 13.39
C ASN A 53 -14.25 -17.34 13.29
N LEU A 54 -14.42 -16.52 14.33
CA LEU A 54 -13.82 -15.18 14.39
C LEU A 54 -12.30 -15.26 14.42
N LEU A 55 -11.73 -16.20 15.18
CA LEU A 55 -10.28 -16.40 15.22
C LEU A 55 -9.73 -16.79 13.85
N LYS A 56 -10.36 -17.75 13.15
CA LYS A 56 -9.96 -18.13 11.78
C LYS A 56 -10.03 -16.96 10.80
N LYS A 57 -11.06 -16.12 10.91
CA LYS A 57 -11.16 -14.89 10.10
C LYS A 57 -10.04 -13.92 10.42
N HIS A 58 -9.66 -13.80 11.70
CA HIS A 58 -8.55 -12.94 12.13
C HIS A 58 -7.20 -13.43 11.63
N GLU A 59 -6.90 -14.72 11.73
CA GLU A 59 -5.68 -15.30 11.16
C GLU A 59 -5.59 -15.07 9.64
N ALA A 60 -6.71 -15.19 8.92
CA ALA A 60 -6.77 -14.90 7.49
C ALA A 60 -6.49 -13.41 7.19
N PHE A 61 -7.01 -12.51 8.03
CA PHE A 61 -6.73 -11.08 7.96
C PHE A 61 -5.24 -10.78 8.19
N GLU A 62 -4.64 -11.32 9.25
CA GLU A 62 -3.21 -11.13 9.57
C GLU A 62 -2.31 -11.60 8.42
N LYS A 63 -2.61 -12.76 7.83
CA LYS A 63 -1.89 -13.27 6.67
C LYS A 63 -2.01 -12.36 5.45
N SER A 64 -3.20 -11.82 5.20
CA SER A 64 -3.40 -10.82 4.14
C SER A 64 -2.63 -9.54 4.43
N ALA A 65 -2.62 -9.06 5.68
CA ALA A 65 -1.92 -7.85 6.09
C ALA A 65 -0.40 -8.00 5.91
N ALA A 66 0.18 -9.12 6.34
CA ALA A 66 1.59 -9.44 6.13
C ALA A 66 1.98 -9.46 4.64
N THR A 67 1.08 -9.94 3.77
CA THR A 67 1.30 -9.92 2.31
C THR A 67 1.30 -8.50 1.74
N GLN A 68 0.55 -7.56 2.34
CA GLN A 68 0.54 -6.17 1.89
C GLN A 68 1.71 -5.35 2.43
N GLU A 69 2.39 -5.81 3.48
CA GLU A 69 3.51 -5.10 4.10
C GLU A 69 4.60 -4.75 3.08
N GLU A 70 4.93 -5.66 2.16
CA GLU A 70 5.89 -5.40 1.09
C GLU A 70 5.46 -4.26 0.15
N ARG A 71 4.15 -4.10 -0.10
CA ARG A 71 3.62 -2.99 -0.91
C ARG A 71 3.73 -1.66 -0.18
N PHE A 72 3.47 -1.64 1.14
CA PHE A 72 3.67 -0.45 1.95
C PHE A 72 5.16 -0.08 2.05
N ALA A 73 6.05 -1.07 2.19
CA ALA A 73 7.49 -0.84 2.18
C ALA A 73 7.98 -0.26 0.84
N ALA A 74 7.37 -0.63 -0.28
CA ALA A 74 7.66 -0.02 -1.58
C ALA A 74 7.27 1.46 -1.65
N LEU A 75 6.23 1.89 -0.91
CA LEU A 75 5.85 3.30 -0.78
C LEU A 75 6.78 4.09 0.16
N GLU A 76 7.47 3.42 1.08
CA GLU A 76 8.46 4.06 1.95
C GLU A 76 9.73 4.48 1.18
N LYS A 77 10.06 3.78 0.08
CA LYS A 77 11.10 4.22 -0.85
C LYS A 77 10.65 5.49 -1.57
N LEU A 78 11.10 6.61 -1.02
CA LEU A 78 10.94 7.94 -1.58
C LEU A 78 11.25 7.97 -3.09
N THR A 79 10.31 8.51 -3.87
CA THR A 79 10.56 8.90 -5.26
C THR A 79 11.76 9.85 -5.31
N THR A 80 12.59 9.76 -6.35
CA THR A 80 13.79 10.61 -6.49
C THR A 80 13.50 12.13 -6.49
N VAL A 81 12.22 12.51 -6.61
CA VAL A 81 11.70 13.88 -6.43
C VAL A 81 12.04 14.46 -5.06
N SER A 82 11.98 13.68 -3.97
CA SER A 82 12.24 14.21 -2.64
C SER A 82 13.71 14.54 -2.41
N THR A 83 14.62 13.83 -3.10
CA THR A 83 16.07 14.12 -3.09
C THR A 83 16.43 15.35 -3.92
N TYR A 84 15.65 15.70 -4.94
CA TYR A 84 15.88 16.89 -5.76
C TYR A 84 15.47 18.22 -5.06
N ARG A 85 14.64 18.15 -4.01
CA ARG A 85 14.19 19.32 -3.22
C ARG A 85 15.09 19.66 -2.02
N ARG A 86 16.26 19.01 -1.86
CA ARG A 86 17.27 19.37 -0.86
C ARG A 86 18.47 20.06 -1.49
#